data_AF-A0A1G0L916-F1
#
_entry.id   AF-A0A1G0L916-F1
#
_cell.length_a   1.000
_cell.length_b   1.000
_cell.length_c   1.000
_cell.angle_alpha   90.00
_cell.angle_beta   90.00
_cell.angle_gamma   90.00
#
_symmetry.space_group_name_H-M   'P 1'
#
loop_
_entity.id
_entity.type
_entity.pdbx_description
1 polymer ?
#
loop_
_entity_poly.entity_id
_entity_poly.type
_entity_poly.pdbx_seq_one_letter_code
_entity_poly.pdbx_strand_id
1 'polypeptide(L)'
;MREAFHFQVGWRTYSCHVERQPGSGTDAWWWFVVTGDGHRHAPFRAVASETQDSVRARILAYHSNHVARREAPPVPRNQPGRATKSNPPLSAPR
;
A
#
# COMPACT_ATOMS: atom_id res chain seq x y z
N MET A 1 24.33 0.05 14.91
CA MET A 1 23.74 1.33 14.45
C MET A 1 22.82 0.97 13.28
N ARG A 2 21.55 1.39 13.24
CA ARG A 2 20.68 1.11 12.07
C ARG A 2 20.79 2.32 11.15
N GLU A 3 21.63 2.23 10.16
CA GLU A 3 21.94 3.35 9.27
C GLU A 3 20.88 3.46 8.17
N ALA A 4 20.55 4.70 7.81
CA ALA A 4 19.78 4.94 6.60
C ALA A 4 20.63 4.51 5.39
N PHE A 5 20.01 3.82 4.43
CA PHE A 5 20.70 3.34 3.25
C PHE A 5 19.82 3.55 2.03
N HIS A 6 20.46 3.73 0.88
CA HIS A 6 19.77 3.80 -0.40
C HIS A 6 20.30 2.71 -1.33
N PHE A 7 19.45 2.22 -2.22
CA PHE A 7 19.81 1.25 -3.23
C PHE A 7 19.03 1.49 -4.52
N GLN A 8 19.61 1.12 -5.65
CA GLN A 8 18.98 1.25 -6.96
C GLN A 8 18.49 -0.11 -7.45
N VAL A 9 17.29 -0.13 -8.04
CA VAL A 9 16.76 -1.29 -8.77
C VAL A 9 16.28 -0.82 -10.13
N GLY A 10 17.02 -1.20 -11.17
CA GLY A 10 16.81 -0.68 -12.53
C GLY A 10 17.01 0.84 -12.57
N TRP A 11 15.95 1.57 -12.88
CA TRP A 11 15.93 3.04 -12.95
C TRP A 11 15.38 3.72 -11.69
N ARG A 12 14.95 2.95 -10.69
CA ARG A 12 14.37 3.48 -9.46
C ARG A 12 15.37 3.45 -8.31
N THR A 13 15.53 4.57 -7.63
CA THR A 13 16.33 4.65 -6.39
C THR A 13 15.40 4.59 -5.20
N TYR A 14 15.71 3.72 -4.25
CA TYR A 14 15.00 3.54 -2.99
C TYR A 14 15.85 4.09 -1.88
N SER A 15 15.38 5.11 -1.18
CA SER A 15 16.03 5.64 0.03
C SER A 15 15.27 5.14 1.24
N CYS A 16 15.94 4.37 2.09
CA CYS A 16 15.36 3.67 3.23
C CYS A 16 15.97 4.20 4.53
N HIS A 17 15.12 4.52 5.49
CA HIS A 17 15.56 5.03 6.78
C HIS A 17 14.61 4.59 7.88
N VAL A 18 15.17 4.40 9.07
CA VAL A 18 14.40 4.11 10.26
C VAL A 18 14.07 5.41 10.97
N GLU A 19 12.78 5.65 11.24
CA GLU A 19 12.33 6.83 11.98
C GLU A 19 11.32 6.40 13.04
N ARG A 20 11.39 7.03 14.21
CA ARG A 20 10.39 6.83 15.26
C ARG A 20 9.16 7.66 14.94
N GLN A 21 8.00 7.03 14.93
CA GLN A 21 6.76 7.73 14.66
C GLN A 21 6.32 8.50 15.93
N PRO A 22 6.10 9.83 15.84
CA PRO A 22 5.61 10.59 16.98
C PRO A 22 4.20 10.10 17.35
N GLY A 23 4.01 9.72 18.61
CA GLY A 23 2.75 9.23 19.17
C GLY A 23 2.62 7.71 19.34
N SER A 24 3.53 6.89 18.80
CA SER A 24 3.49 5.42 18.94
C SER A 24 4.59 4.84 19.86
N GLY A 25 5.08 5.61 20.84
CA GLY A 25 6.06 5.13 21.82
C GLY A 25 7.48 4.92 21.25
N THR A 26 8.14 3.82 21.67
CA THR A 26 9.52 3.43 21.27
C THR A 26 9.58 2.72 19.92
N ASP A 27 8.45 2.63 19.22
CA ASP A 27 8.30 1.91 17.97
C ASP A 27 8.97 2.67 16.83
N ALA A 28 10.09 2.13 16.36
CA ALA A 28 10.76 2.58 15.15
C ALA A 28 10.12 1.91 13.93
N TRP A 29 9.89 2.67 12.87
CA TRP A 29 9.32 2.17 11.61
C TRP A 29 10.33 2.28 10.48
N TRP A 30 10.31 1.31 9.57
CA TRP A 30 11.06 1.42 8.33
C TRP A 30 10.27 2.28 7.37
N TRP A 31 10.87 3.39 6.97
CA TRP A 31 10.34 4.26 5.96
C TRP A 31 11.17 4.15 4.69
N PHE A 32 10.51 4.28 3.55
CA PHE A 32 11.23 4.43 2.30
C PHE A 32 10.53 5.39 1.35
N VAL A 33 11.32 5.99 0.47
CA VAL A 33 10.88 6.76 -0.69
C VAL A 33 11.50 6.16 -1.94
N VAL A 34 10.75 6.17 -3.03
CA VAL A 34 11.22 5.68 -4.33
C VAL A 34 11.13 6.80 -5.36
N THR A 35 12.17 6.94 -6.19
CA THR A 35 12.16 7.93 -7.28
C THR A 35 10.98 7.66 -8.21
N GLY A 36 10.14 8.68 -8.42
CA GLY A 36 8.92 8.60 -9.23
C GLY A 36 7.63 8.33 -8.45
N ASP A 37 7.71 7.98 -7.15
CA ASP A 37 6.54 7.96 -6.27
C ASP A 37 6.70 9.09 -5.24
N GLY A 38 5.82 10.09 -5.28
CA GLY A 38 5.91 11.28 -4.43
C GLY A 38 5.55 11.03 -2.96
N HIS A 39 5.32 9.79 -2.56
CA HIS A 39 4.87 9.41 -1.23
C HIS A 39 5.95 8.64 -0.46
N ARG A 40 5.98 8.89 0.86
CA ARG A 40 6.81 8.15 1.80
C ARG A 40 5.98 7.01 2.37
N HIS A 41 6.52 5.80 2.34
CA HIS A 41 5.82 4.58 2.77
C HIS A 41 6.42 4.03 4.05
N ALA A 42 5.57 3.66 5.02
CA ALA A 42 5.94 2.97 6.26
C ALA A 42 5.36 1.55 6.28
N PRO A 43 5.94 0.59 5.53
CA PRO A 43 5.33 -0.73 5.36
C PRO A 43 5.38 -1.61 6.60
N PHE A 44 6.43 -1.51 7.45
CA PHE A 44 6.59 -2.38 8.62
C PHE A 44 7.42 -1.74 9.74
N ARG A 45 7.20 -2.24 10.96
CA ARG A 45 7.96 -1.86 12.16
C ARG A 45 9.40 -2.38 12.09
N ALA A 46 10.36 -1.58 12.52
CA ALA A 46 11.77 -1.91 12.56
C ALA A 46 12.12 -2.75 13.79
N VAL A 47 12.46 -4.02 13.59
CA VAL A 47 12.88 -4.94 14.67
C VAL A 47 14.41 -5.05 14.77
N ALA A 48 14.91 -5.52 15.92
CA ALA A 48 16.34 -5.49 16.26
C ALA A 48 17.23 -6.39 15.42
N SER A 49 16.68 -7.49 14.91
CA SER A 49 17.42 -8.47 14.11
C SER A 49 17.27 -8.25 12.59
N GLU A 50 16.63 -7.17 12.14
CA GLU A 50 16.54 -6.91 10.70
C GLU A 50 17.91 -6.52 10.15
N THR A 51 18.34 -7.22 9.10
CA THR A 51 19.50 -6.85 8.31
C THR A 51 19.10 -5.96 7.15
N GLN A 52 20.06 -5.23 6.58
CA GLN A 52 19.85 -4.41 5.38
C GLN A 52 19.25 -5.23 4.23
N ASP A 53 19.69 -6.48 4.05
CA ASP A 53 19.21 -7.37 3.00
C ASP A 53 17.74 -7.79 3.22
N SER A 54 17.39 -8.18 4.45
CA SER A 54 16.01 -8.52 4.81
C SER A 54 15.05 -7.34 4.60
N VAL A 55 15.48 -6.12 4.98
CA VAL A 55 14.69 -4.89 4.79
C VAL A 55 14.52 -4.59 3.31
N ARG A 56 15.59 -4.69 2.51
CA ARG A 56 15.54 -4.52 1.06
C ARG A 56 14.53 -5.46 0.41
N ALA A 57 14.60 -6.76 0.73
CA ALA A 57 13.70 -7.77 0.17
C ALA A 57 12.23 -7.45 0.49
N ARG A 58 11.94 -7.05 1.74
CA ARG A 58 10.58 -6.67 2.16
C ARG A 58 10.07 -5.41 1.47
N ILE A 59 10.90 -4.38 1.33
CA ILE A 59 10.54 -3.13 0.63
C ILE A 59 10.21 -3.40 -0.83
N LEU A 60 11.02 -4.23 -1.50
CA LEU A 60 10.77 -4.61 -2.89
C LEU A 60 9.48 -5.42 -3.06
N ALA A 61 9.23 -6.38 -2.16
CA ALA A 61 8.00 -7.16 -2.16
C ALA A 61 6.77 -6.26 -1.94
N TYR A 62 6.83 -5.33 -0.98
CA TYR A 62 5.76 -4.37 -0.72
C TYR A 62 5.50 -3.48 -1.94
N HIS A 63 6.55 -2.88 -2.51
CA HIS A 63 6.42 -1.96 -3.62
C HIS A 63 5.93 -2.66 -4.91
N SER A 64 6.41 -3.88 -5.20
CA SER A 64 5.91 -4.68 -6.32
C SER A 64 4.42 -4.99 -6.18
N ASN A 65 3.98 -5.42 -4.99
CA ASN A 65 2.56 -5.66 -4.73
C ASN A 65 1.73 -4.36 -4.78
N HIS A 66 2.27 -3.23 -4.33
CA HIS A 66 1.60 -1.93 -4.42
C HIS A 66 1.41 -1.48 -5.87
N VAL A 67 2.43 -1.63 -6.72
CA VAL A 67 2.34 -1.35 -8.16
C VAL A 67 1.35 -2.29 -8.84
N ALA A 68 1.44 -3.60 -8.58
CA ALA A 68 0.52 -4.59 -9.14
C ALA A 68 -0.94 -4.30 -8.80
N ARG A 69 -1.22 -3.85 -7.57
CA ARG A 69 -2.57 -3.41 -7.16
C ARG A 69 -3.03 -2.13 -7.84
N ARG A 70 -2.12 -1.21 -8.15
CA ARG A 70 -2.44 0.02 -8.90
C ARG A 70 -2.71 -0.25 -10.38
N GLU A 71 -1.98 -1.20 -10.97
CA GLU A 71 -2.17 -1.61 -12.37
C GLU A 71 -3.33 -2.59 -12.55
N ALA A 72 -3.80 -3.22 -11.48
CA ALA A 72 -4.96 -4.09 -11.53
C ALA A 72 -6.21 -3.34 -12.00
N PRO A 73 -6.96 -3.87 -12.98
CA PRO A 73 -8.22 -3.28 -13.39
C PRO A 73 -9.20 -3.21 -12.20
N PRO A 74 -10.00 -2.15 -12.07
CA PRO A 74 -11.00 -2.07 -11.02
C PRO A 74 -11.99 -3.23 -11.16
N VAL A 75 -12.03 -4.09 -10.15
CA VAL A 75 -12.94 -5.23 -10.12
C VAL A 75 -14.38 -4.69 -10.04
N PRO A 76 -15.29 -5.06 -10.96
CA PRO A 76 -16.68 -4.64 -10.87
C PRO A 76 -17.27 -5.16 -9.55
N ARG A 77 -17.59 -4.24 -8.64
CA ARG A 77 -18.24 -4.58 -7.38
C ARG A 77 -19.69 -4.90 -7.67
N ASN A 78 -20.00 -6.17 -7.91
CA ASN A 78 -21.37 -6.64 -8.06
C ASN A 78 -22.08 -6.47 -6.70
N GLN A 79 -22.68 -5.31 -6.46
CA GLN A 79 -23.47 -5.02 -5.26
C GLN A 79 -24.85 -5.69 -5.44
N PRO A 80 -25.20 -6.75 -4.69
CA PRO A 80 -26.56 -7.26 -4.69
C PRO A 80 -27.36 -6.40 -3.71
N GLY A 81 -28.10 -5.42 -4.21
CA GLY A 81 -28.82 -4.51 -3.32
C GLY A 81 -29.54 -3.34 -3.97
N ARG A 82 -30.35 -3.57 -5.00
CA ARG A 82 -31.46 -2.64 -5.30
C ARG A 82 -32.70 -3.44 -5.62
N ALA A 83 -33.44 -3.79 -4.57
CA ALA A 83 -34.81 -4.25 -4.69
C ALA A 83 -35.60 -3.20 -5.49
N THR A 84 -35.92 -3.52 -6.74
CA THR A 84 -36.92 -2.80 -7.52
C THR A 84 -38.24 -2.94 -6.77
N LYS A 85 -38.67 -1.87 -6.10
CA LYS A 85 -40.03 -1.78 -5.57
C LYS A 85 -40.99 -2.03 -6.73
N SER A 86 -41.65 -3.18 -6.70
CA SER A 86 -42.74 -3.54 -7.59
C SER A 86 -43.80 -2.44 -7.56
N ASN A 87 -44.03 -1.76 -8.68
CA ASN A 87 -45.25 -1.01 -8.88
C ASN A 87 -46.19 -1.92 -9.68
N PRO A 88 -47.37 -2.31 -9.16
CA PRO A 88 -48.30 -3.11 -9.94
C PRO A 88 -48.84 -2.27 -11.11
N PRO A 89 -49.10 -2.86 -12.29
CA PRO A 89 -49.67 -2.11 -13.40
C PRO A 89 -51.12 -1.73 -13.07
N LEU A 90 -51.43 -0.43 -13.12
CA LEU A 90 -52.80 0.07 -13.12
C LEU A 90 -53.50 -0.46 -14.38
N SER A 91 -54.53 -1.28 -14.19
CA SER A 91 -55.47 -1.70 -15.24
C SER A 91 -56.16 -0.49 -15.87
N ALA A 92 -56.23 -0.47 -17.21
CA ALA A 92 -56.99 0.50 -18.01
C ALA A 92 -58.50 0.21 -17.98
N PRO A 93 -59.39 1.21 -18.15
CA PRO A 93 -60.78 0.95 -18.51
C PRO A 93 -61.04 1.07 -20.03
N ARG A 94 -62.09 0.35 -20.43
CA ARG A 94 -62.62 0.02 -21.76
C ARG A 94 -63.09 1.20 -22.62
#